data_AF-X1H987-F1
#
_entry.id   AF-X1H987-F1
#
_cell.length_a   1.000
_cell.length_b   1.000
_cell.length_c   1.000
_cell.angle_alpha   90.00
_cell.angle_beta   90.00
_cell.angle_gamma   90.00
#
_symmetry.space_group_name_H-M   'P 1'
#
loop_
_entity.id
_entity.type
_entity.pdbx_description
1 polymer ?
#
loop_
_entity_poly.entity_id
_entity_poly.type
_entity_poly.pdbx_seq_one_letter_code
_entity_poly.pdbx_strand_id
1 'polypeptide(L)'
;SFILRSEEFKINIAQLDEIFDSLIPLQFRNGNAIKDVEFDTYGFNNQNYFYTAFKDNNTGAFLINDRKIIHKPWKTTCDFEKSILDNALGRKDKGEQLKYLAQYINQFIKDVEFTKTLLENSKRISEKDLIKQLKEKLVVSTINKKRVLIIKEFIKQRFSNELANRIKN
;
A
#
# COMPACT_ATOMS: atom_id res chain seq x y z
N SER A 1 9.49 4.90 0.57
CA SER A 1 8.95 5.27 1.89
C SER A 1 10.09 5.67 2.79
N PHE A 2 9.85 6.47 3.82
CA PHE A 2 10.88 6.84 4.80
C PHE A 2 10.42 6.51 6.23
N ILE A 3 11.37 6.01 7.02
CA ILE A 3 11.25 5.93 8.48
C ILE A 3 12.13 7.04 9.03
N LEU A 4 11.50 7.99 9.72
CA LEU A 4 12.17 9.11 10.39
C LEU A 4 12.39 8.71 11.84
N ARG A 5 13.62 8.39 12.21
CA ARG A 5 13.94 7.88 13.56
C ARG A 5 14.44 9.01 14.46
N SER A 6 14.01 8.97 15.72
CA SER A 6 14.76 9.56 16.84
C SER A 6 15.95 8.66 17.16
N GLU A 7 16.99 9.22 17.81
CA GLU A 7 18.19 8.47 18.25
C GLU A 7 17.84 7.20 19.07
N GLU A 8 16.72 7.22 19.79
CA GLU A 8 16.28 6.12 20.67
C GLU A 8 15.56 4.97 19.93
N PHE A 9 15.14 5.16 18.68
CA PHE A 9 14.38 4.16 17.94
C PHE A 9 15.28 3.39 16.98
N LYS A 10 15.35 2.05 17.15
CA LYS A 10 16.07 1.15 16.25
C LYS A 10 15.09 0.17 15.60
N ILE A 11 14.88 0.31 14.30
CA ILE A 11 14.23 -0.69 13.46
C ILE A 11 15.29 -1.32 12.57
N ASN A 12 15.27 -2.65 12.44
CA ASN A 12 16.04 -3.33 11.41
C ASN A 12 15.30 -3.19 10.06
N ILE A 13 15.67 -2.16 9.30
CA ILE A 13 15.06 -1.83 8.01
C ILE A 13 15.27 -2.95 6.99
N ALA A 14 16.44 -3.59 7.01
CA ALA A 14 16.75 -4.71 6.11
C ALA A 14 15.78 -5.88 6.35
N GLN A 15 15.50 -6.23 7.60
CA GLN A 15 14.50 -7.26 7.91
C GLN A 15 13.09 -6.86 7.44
N LEU A 16 12.74 -5.58 7.51
CA LEU A 16 11.44 -5.10 7.07
C LEU A 16 11.31 -5.18 5.54
N ASP A 17 12.35 -4.76 4.81
CA ASP A 17 12.42 -4.88 3.36
C ASP A 17 12.38 -6.35 2.92
N GLU A 18 13.14 -7.24 3.57
CA GLU A 18 13.10 -8.69 3.31
C GLU A 18 11.70 -9.28 3.50
N ILE A 19 10.99 -8.87 4.56
CA ILE A 19 9.62 -9.30 4.79
C ILE A 19 8.73 -8.83 3.64
N PHE A 20 8.77 -7.56 3.25
CA PHE A 20 7.93 -7.05 2.16
C PHE A 20 8.24 -7.70 0.82
N ASP A 21 9.52 -7.90 0.51
CA ASP A 21 9.94 -8.61 -0.69
C ASP A 21 9.38 -10.03 -0.69
N SER A 22 9.45 -10.77 0.42
CA SER A 22 8.88 -12.12 0.50
C SER A 22 7.36 -12.18 0.22
N LEU A 23 6.63 -11.10 0.48
CA LEU A 23 5.17 -11.04 0.36
C LEU A 23 4.69 -10.52 -1.01
N ILE A 24 5.47 -9.66 -1.67
CA ILE A 24 5.08 -8.98 -2.91
C ILE A 24 5.60 -9.77 -4.12
N PRO A 25 4.76 -10.03 -5.15
CA PRO A 25 5.22 -10.68 -6.38
C PRO A 25 6.34 -9.88 -7.07
N LEU A 26 7.31 -10.60 -7.65
CA LEU A 26 8.55 -10.02 -8.19
C LEU A 26 8.31 -8.84 -9.14
N GLN A 27 7.31 -8.95 -10.02
CA GLN A 27 6.98 -7.92 -11.02
C GLN A 27 6.46 -6.59 -10.41
N PHE A 28 6.06 -6.59 -9.13
CA PHE A 28 5.60 -5.40 -8.42
C PHE A 28 6.59 -4.88 -7.39
N ARG A 29 7.65 -5.67 -7.09
CA ARG A 29 8.78 -5.19 -6.30
C ARG A 29 9.44 -4.07 -7.08
N ASN A 30 9.61 -2.93 -6.44
CA ASN A 30 10.43 -1.86 -6.97
C ASN A 30 11.77 -1.87 -6.22
N GLY A 31 12.84 -1.39 -6.84
CA GLY A 31 14.12 -1.19 -6.14
C GLY A 31 14.10 -0.08 -5.07
N ASN A 32 12.90 0.39 -4.69
CA ASN A 32 12.74 1.44 -3.70
C ASN A 32 12.72 0.81 -2.32
N ALA A 33 13.91 0.65 -1.73
CA ALA A 33 14.06 0.29 -0.33
C ALA A 33 13.42 1.33 0.60
N ILE A 34 12.98 0.90 1.78
CA ILE A 34 12.60 1.84 2.83
C ILE A 34 13.85 2.61 3.23
N LYS A 35 13.80 3.94 3.08
CA LYS A 35 14.92 4.79 3.46
C LYS A 35 14.83 5.14 4.93
N ASP A 36 15.94 4.97 5.61
CA ASP A 36 16.10 5.31 7.00
C ASP A 36 16.72 6.69 7.13
N VAL A 37 16.09 7.58 7.89
CA VAL A 37 16.57 8.95 8.08
C VAL A 37 16.56 9.25 9.57
N GLU A 38 17.76 9.41 10.11
CA GLU A 38 17.95 9.83 11.48
C GLU A 38 17.71 11.33 11.62
N PHE A 39 17.08 11.72 12.73
CA PHE A 39 16.92 13.13 13.07
C PHE A 39 18.30 13.77 13.28
N ASP A 40 18.63 14.74 12.42
CA ASP A 40 19.86 15.51 12.53
C ASP A 40 19.74 16.56 13.64
N THR A 41 20.23 16.20 14.83
CA THR A 41 20.27 17.06 16.02
C THR A 41 21.19 18.27 15.87
N TYR A 42 22.12 18.26 14.90
CA TYR A 42 23.04 19.37 14.62
C TYR A 42 22.44 20.39 13.63
N GLY A 43 21.69 19.92 12.64
CA GLY A 43 21.04 20.76 11.63
C GLY A 43 19.70 21.35 12.05
N PHE A 44 19.03 20.77 13.05
CA PHE A 44 17.66 21.15 13.43
C PHE A 44 17.48 21.24 14.95
N ASN A 45 17.14 22.43 15.43
CA ASN A 45 16.89 22.69 16.87
C ASN A 45 15.59 22.05 17.38
N ASN A 46 14.71 21.56 16.49
CA ASN A 46 13.41 21.01 16.83
C ASN A 46 13.01 19.87 15.90
N GLN A 47 12.75 18.71 16.49
CA GLN A 47 12.34 17.49 15.81
C GLN A 47 11.02 17.64 15.02
N ASN A 48 10.06 18.42 15.53
CA ASN A 48 8.81 18.70 14.81
C ASN A 48 9.03 19.56 13.57
N TYR A 49 10.00 20.48 13.62
CA TYR A 49 10.35 21.31 12.48
C TYR A 49 11.04 20.47 11.40
N PHE A 50 11.97 19.59 11.78
CA PHE A 50 12.57 18.61 10.89
C PHE A 50 11.52 17.73 10.19
N TYR A 51 10.58 17.16 10.95
CA TYR A 51 9.52 16.32 10.37
C TYR A 51 8.64 17.09 9.37
N THR A 52 8.33 18.36 9.66
CA THR A 52 7.57 19.23 8.75
C THR A 52 8.37 19.52 7.47
N ALA A 53 9.62 19.96 7.59
CA ALA A 53 10.48 20.24 6.46
C ALA A 53 10.70 18.99 5.58
N PHE A 54 10.90 17.82 6.20
CA PHE A 54 11.04 16.57 5.46
C PHE A 54 9.75 16.19 4.72
N LYS A 55 8.59 16.37 5.37
CA LYS A 55 7.28 16.14 4.76
C LYS A 55 7.05 17.03 3.54
N ASP A 56 7.35 18.31 3.64
CA ASP A 56 7.15 19.28 2.56
C ASP A 56 8.04 18.97 1.35
N ASN A 57 9.25 18.45 1.59
CA ASN A 57 10.16 18.01 0.54
C ASN A 57 9.83 16.60 -0.03
N ASN A 58 9.00 15.81 0.67
CA ASN A 58 8.72 14.41 0.31
C ASN A 58 7.21 14.11 0.28
N THR A 59 6.44 14.99 -0.36
CA THR A 59 4.97 14.90 -0.44
C THR A 59 4.45 13.61 -1.10
N GLY A 60 5.26 12.96 -1.94
CA GLY A 60 4.94 11.67 -2.57
C GLY A 60 5.27 10.44 -1.72
N ALA A 61 5.84 10.60 -0.52
CA ALA A 61 6.34 9.48 0.28
C ALA A 61 5.46 9.19 1.51
N PHE A 62 5.39 7.91 1.90
CA PHE A 62 4.90 7.53 3.22
C PHE A 62 5.98 7.79 4.27
N LEU A 63 5.63 8.55 5.31
CA LEU A 63 6.54 8.96 6.39
C LEU A 63 5.98 8.50 7.74
N ILE A 64 6.79 7.81 8.52
CA ILE A 64 6.47 7.34 9.86
C ILE A 64 7.63 7.63 10.79
N ASN A 65 7.33 7.91 12.07
CA ASN A 65 8.32 7.91 13.14
C ASN A 65 7.98 6.86 14.20
N ASP A 66 8.80 6.81 15.25
CA ASP A 66 8.67 5.92 16.41
C ASP A 66 7.27 5.88 17.05
N ARG A 67 6.47 6.96 16.91
CA ARG A 67 5.18 7.11 17.61
C ARG A 67 3.97 7.15 16.68
N LYS A 68 4.12 7.65 15.45
CA LYS A 68 2.99 7.97 14.58
C LYS A 68 3.35 8.03 13.10
N ILE A 69 2.31 7.91 12.28
CA ILE A 69 2.38 8.23 10.86
C ILE A 69 2.41 9.76 10.71
N ILE A 70 3.46 10.28 10.07
CA ILE A 70 3.66 11.72 9.84
C ILE A 70 2.96 12.14 8.54
N HIS A 71 3.06 11.31 7.49
CA HIS A 71 2.51 11.63 6.17
C HIS A 71 2.09 10.37 5.42
N LYS A 72 0.96 10.48 4.70
CA LYS A 72 0.44 9.45 3.80
C LYS A 72 0.28 10.07 2.41
N PRO A 73 0.89 9.50 1.37
CA PRO A 73 0.81 10.07 0.02
C PRO A 73 -0.49 9.69 -0.70
N TRP A 74 -1.26 8.75 -0.16
CA TRP A 74 -2.54 8.31 -0.72
C TRP A 74 -3.73 8.96 -0.03
N LYS A 75 -4.81 9.19 -0.78
CA LYS A 75 -6.06 9.81 -0.30
C LYS A 75 -7.05 8.80 0.29
N THR A 76 -6.91 7.53 -0.04
CA THR A 76 -7.87 6.47 0.32
C THR A 76 -7.70 6.05 1.78
N THR A 77 -8.81 5.79 2.48
CA THR A 77 -8.73 5.23 3.83
C THR A 77 -8.27 3.77 3.78
N CYS A 78 -7.44 3.36 4.74
CA CYS A 78 -6.87 2.01 4.80
C CYS A 78 -7.63 1.10 5.78
N ASP A 79 -8.92 1.33 6.02
CA ASP A 79 -9.66 0.60 7.06
C ASP A 79 -9.77 -0.89 6.74
N PHE A 80 -9.81 -1.22 5.45
CA PHE A 80 -9.81 -2.61 5.00
C PHE A 80 -8.43 -3.25 5.15
N GLU A 81 -7.35 -2.57 4.76
CA GLU A 81 -6.00 -3.06 4.98
C GLU A 81 -5.67 -3.21 6.46
N LYS A 82 -6.17 -2.30 7.31
CA LYS A 82 -6.07 -2.43 8.77
C LYS A 82 -6.77 -3.69 9.25
N SER A 83 -8.00 -3.96 8.81
CA SER A 83 -8.68 -5.19 9.24
C SER A 83 -7.95 -6.46 8.77
N ILE A 84 -7.30 -6.42 7.60
CA ILE A 84 -6.42 -7.51 7.16
C ILE A 84 -5.21 -7.66 8.08
N LEU A 85 -4.56 -6.56 8.47
CA LEU A 85 -3.45 -6.59 9.42
C LEU A 85 -3.88 -7.10 10.80
N ASP A 86 -5.01 -6.61 11.32
CA ASP A 86 -5.57 -7.03 12.60
C ASP A 86 -5.89 -8.54 12.59
N ASN A 87 -6.50 -9.03 11.50
CA ASN A 87 -6.76 -10.45 11.29
C ASN A 87 -5.47 -11.28 11.14
N ALA A 88 -4.43 -10.72 10.52
CA ALA A 88 -3.13 -11.36 10.46
C ALA A 88 -2.56 -11.50 11.88
N LEU A 89 -2.46 -10.39 12.62
CA LEU A 89 -1.92 -10.33 13.98
C LEU A 89 -2.66 -11.21 14.99
N GLY A 90 -3.96 -11.46 14.77
CA GLY A 90 -4.74 -12.42 15.56
C GLY A 90 -4.34 -13.89 15.39
N ARG A 91 -3.43 -14.22 14.45
CA ARG A 91 -2.92 -15.58 14.23
C ARG A 91 -1.77 -15.91 15.18
N LYS A 92 -1.66 -17.20 15.52
CA LYS A 92 -0.84 -17.69 16.64
C LYS A 92 0.67 -17.60 16.37
N ASP A 93 1.12 -17.83 15.14
CA ASP A 93 2.54 -17.79 14.80
C ASP A 93 2.85 -16.88 13.60
N LYS A 94 4.10 -16.41 13.55
CA LYS A 94 4.61 -15.51 12.51
C LYS A 94 4.49 -16.09 11.10
N GLY A 95 4.63 -17.40 10.94
CA GLY A 95 4.52 -18.06 9.64
C GLY A 95 3.09 -17.97 9.10
N GLU A 96 2.09 -18.25 9.93
CA GLU A 96 0.68 -18.07 9.57
C GLU A 96 0.30 -16.61 9.30
N GLN A 97 0.83 -15.68 10.09
CA GLN A 97 0.65 -14.23 9.89
C GLN A 97 1.11 -13.83 8.48
N LEU A 98 2.35 -14.18 8.12
CA LEU A 98 2.93 -13.85 6.82
C LEU A 98 2.21 -14.57 5.68
N LYS A 99 1.86 -15.85 5.85
CA LYS A 99 1.12 -16.62 4.84
C LYS A 99 -0.23 -15.98 4.53
N TYR A 100 -0.95 -15.52 5.55
CA TYR A 100 -2.22 -14.83 5.36
C TYR A 100 -2.06 -13.50 4.61
N LEU A 101 -1.05 -12.70 4.97
CA LEU A 101 -0.75 -11.46 4.26
C LEU A 101 -0.38 -11.71 2.80
N ALA A 102 0.48 -12.71 2.55
CA ALA A 102 0.86 -13.11 1.18
C ALA A 102 -0.36 -13.54 0.36
N GLN A 103 -1.27 -14.33 0.95
CA GLN A 103 -2.51 -14.74 0.28
C GLN A 103 -3.38 -13.53 -0.09
N TYR A 104 -3.54 -12.59 0.83
CA TYR A 104 -4.31 -11.38 0.58
C TYR A 104 -3.68 -10.52 -0.53
N ILE A 105 -2.37 -10.27 -0.46
CA ILE A 105 -1.64 -9.49 -1.46
C ILE A 105 -1.76 -10.15 -2.83
N ASN A 106 -1.52 -11.45 -2.92
CA ASN A 106 -1.65 -12.20 -4.17
C ASN A 106 -3.07 -12.14 -4.74
N GLN A 107 -4.09 -12.25 -3.88
CA GLN A 107 -5.47 -12.13 -4.33
C GLN A 107 -5.74 -10.73 -4.88
N PHE A 108 -5.32 -9.68 -4.17
CA PHE A 108 -5.46 -8.31 -4.64
C PHE A 108 -4.77 -8.07 -5.98
N ILE A 109 -3.56 -8.56 -6.16
CA ILE A 109 -2.85 -8.46 -7.44
C ILE A 109 -3.61 -9.17 -8.57
N LYS A 110 -4.21 -10.33 -8.31
CA LYS A 110 -5.07 -11.01 -9.30
C LYS A 110 -6.29 -10.17 -9.67
N ASP A 111 -6.94 -9.54 -8.69
CA ASP A 111 -8.09 -8.66 -8.92
C ASP A 111 -7.68 -7.48 -9.83
N VAL A 112 -6.52 -6.90 -9.56
CA VAL A 112 -5.93 -5.79 -10.32
C VAL A 112 -5.60 -6.20 -11.75
N GLU A 113 -4.87 -7.31 -11.94
CA GLU A 113 -4.49 -7.79 -13.28
C GLU A 113 -5.72 -8.13 -14.12
N PHE A 114 -6.72 -8.79 -13.53
CA PHE A 114 -7.98 -9.03 -14.22
C PHE A 114 -8.67 -7.72 -14.63
N THR A 115 -8.74 -6.76 -13.71
CA THR A 115 -9.33 -5.44 -14.00
C THR A 115 -8.56 -4.74 -15.11
N LYS A 116 -7.22 -4.80 -15.11
CA LYS A 116 -6.38 -4.24 -16.16
C LYS A 116 -6.71 -4.86 -17.52
N THR A 117 -6.72 -6.20 -17.64
CA THR A 117 -7.08 -6.88 -18.90
C THR A 117 -8.48 -6.47 -19.37
N LEU A 118 -9.43 -6.30 -18.46
CA LEU A 118 -10.76 -5.83 -18.79
C LEU A 118 -10.76 -4.39 -19.34
N LEU A 119 -9.98 -3.50 -18.74
CA LEU A 119 -9.91 -2.08 -19.14
C LEU A 119 -9.12 -1.87 -20.42
N GLU A 120 -8.17 -2.75 -20.74
CA GLU A 120 -7.45 -2.75 -22.02
C GLU A 120 -8.40 -3.12 -23.17
N ASN A 121 -9.33 -4.05 -22.93
CA ASN A 121 -10.29 -4.54 -23.91
C ASN A 121 -11.61 -3.74 -23.97
N SER A 122 -11.83 -2.81 -23.05
CA SER A 122 -13.08 -2.02 -22.97
C SER A 122 -12.81 -0.52 -23.01
N LYS A 123 -13.73 0.25 -23.62
CA LYS A 123 -13.62 1.72 -23.63
C LYS A 123 -13.75 2.30 -22.23
N ARG A 124 -14.76 1.85 -21.46
CA ARG A 124 -15.07 2.27 -20.08
C ARG A 124 -15.91 1.19 -19.38
N ILE A 125 -15.79 1.12 -18.06
CA ILE A 125 -16.63 0.26 -17.20
C ILE A 125 -17.18 1.07 -16.02
N SER A 126 -18.42 0.80 -15.61
CA SER A 126 -18.96 1.40 -14.37
C SER A 126 -18.46 0.65 -13.13
N GLU A 127 -18.37 1.32 -11.99
CA GLU A 127 -18.01 0.68 -10.72
C GLU A 127 -18.92 -0.52 -10.40
N LYS A 128 -20.23 -0.39 -10.65
CA LYS A 128 -21.21 -1.47 -10.42
C LYS A 128 -20.95 -2.68 -11.29
N ASP A 129 -20.66 -2.47 -12.57
CA ASP A 129 -20.39 -3.58 -13.50
C ASP A 129 -19.06 -4.24 -13.17
N LEU A 130 -18.05 -3.46 -12.78
CA LEU A 130 -16.76 -4.00 -12.34
C LEU A 130 -16.91 -4.86 -11.09
N ILE A 131 -17.71 -4.41 -10.10
CA ILE A 131 -18.05 -5.22 -8.92
C ILE A 131 -18.71 -6.54 -9.32
N LYS A 132 -19.68 -6.48 -10.25
CA LYS A 132 -20.39 -7.68 -10.72
C LYS A 132 -19.42 -8.69 -11.35
N GLN A 133 -18.58 -8.24 -12.29
CA GLN A 133 -17.63 -9.11 -12.99
C GLN A 133 -16.54 -9.67 -12.06
N LEU A 134 -16.06 -8.86 -11.11
CA LEU A 134 -15.12 -9.32 -10.10
C LEU A 134 -15.74 -10.41 -9.21
N LYS A 135 -17.00 -10.26 -8.80
CA LYS A 135 -17.71 -11.27 -7.99
C LYS A 135 -18.01 -12.57 -8.76
N GLU A 136 -18.28 -12.48 -10.06
CA GLU A 136 -18.52 -13.65 -10.91
C GLU A 136 -17.26 -14.49 -11.09
N LYS A 137 -16.10 -13.83 -11.24
CA LYS A 137 -14.82 -14.51 -11.45
C LYS A 137 -14.14 -14.95 -10.16
N LEU A 138 -14.33 -14.21 -9.07
CA LEU A 138 -13.67 -14.43 -7.81
C LEU A 138 -14.76 -14.79 -6.80
N VAL A 139 -14.81 -16.05 -6.40
CA VAL A 139 -15.74 -16.60 -5.39
C VAL A 139 -15.39 -16.05 -3.99
N VAL A 140 -15.33 -14.73 -3.85
CA VAL A 140 -14.91 -14.02 -2.64
C VAL A 140 -15.92 -12.91 -2.38
N SER A 141 -16.59 -13.00 -1.22
CA SER A 141 -17.72 -12.14 -0.83
C SER A 141 -17.36 -10.68 -0.57
N THR A 142 -16.08 -10.30 -0.63
CA THR A 142 -15.56 -9.01 -0.14
C THR A 142 -15.39 -7.93 -1.22
N ILE A 143 -15.75 -8.19 -2.48
CA ILE A 143 -15.69 -7.15 -3.53
C ILE A 143 -16.78 -6.10 -3.31
N ASN A 144 -16.36 -4.89 -2.95
CA ASN A 144 -17.22 -3.73 -2.71
C ASN A 144 -16.61 -2.46 -3.32
N LYS A 145 -17.31 -1.33 -3.20
CA LYS A 145 -16.86 -0.01 -3.68
C LYS A 145 -15.45 0.35 -3.19
N LYS A 146 -15.13 0.10 -1.92
CA LYS A 146 -13.80 0.40 -1.36
C LYS A 146 -12.72 -0.41 -2.06
N ARG A 147 -12.96 -1.71 -2.30
CA ARG A 147 -12.03 -2.57 -3.04
C ARG A 147 -11.77 -2.04 -4.46
N VAL A 148 -12.82 -1.60 -5.16
CA VAL A 148 -12.67 -0.99 -6.50
C VAL A 148 -11.87 0.31 -6.45
N LEU A 149 -12.07 1.17 -5.45
CA LEU A 149 -11.27 2.38 -5.27
C LEU A 149 -9.79 2.07 -5.08
N ILE A 150 -9.46 1.05 -4.28
CA ILE A 150 -8.07 0.61 -4.07
C ILE A 150 -7.48 0.04 -5.37
N ILE A 151 -8.23 -0.77 -6.11
CA ILE A 151 -7.81 -1.28 -7.44
C ILE A 151 -7.54 -0.11 -8.39
N LYS A 152 -8.44 0.88 -8.46
CA LYS A 152 -8.32 2.06 -9.32
C LYS A 152 -7.07 2.87 -8.99
N GLU A 153 -6.81 3.13 -7.71
CA GLU A 153 -5.60 3.83 -7.28
C GLU A 153 -4.33 3.03 -7.58
N PHE A 154 -4.35 1.71 -7.40
CA PHE A 154 -3.21 0.87 -7.76
C PHE A 154 -2.92 0.91 -9.27
N ILE A 155 -3.97 0.82 -10.10
CA ILE A 155 -3.82 0.91 -11.56
C ILE A 155 -3.26 2.28 -11.98
N LYS A 156 -3.76 3.35 -11.35
CA LYS A 156 -3.28 4.71 -11.59
C LYS A 156 -1.80 4.87 -11.28
N GLN A 157 -1.33 4.26 -10.19
CA GLN A 157 0.06 4.37 -9.74
C GLN A 157 1.02 3.44 -10.50
N ARG A 158 0.58 2.24 -10.89
CA ARG A 158 1.48 1.19 -11.40
C ARG A 158 1.37 0.93 -12.90
N PHE A 159 0.27 1.31 -13.54
CA PHE A 159 0.06 1.07 -14.98
C PHE A 159 -0.15 2.37 -15.74
N SER A 160 -1.28 3.05 -15.54
CA SER A 160 -1.60 4.29 -16.25
C SER A 160 -2.78 5.02 -15.62
N ASN A 161 -2.67 6.34 -15.51
CA ASN A 161 -3.78 7.21 -15.13
C ASN A 161 -4.93 7.14 -16.14
N GLU A 162 -4.64 6.95 -17.43
CA GLU A 162 -5.67 6.81 -18.47
C GLU A 162 -6.51 5.54 -18.25
N LEU A 163 -5.87 4.41 -17.98
CA LEU A 163 -6.55 3.16 -17.68
C LEU A 163 -7.43 3.29 -16.43
N ALA A 164 -6.91 3.87 -15.35
CA ALA A 164 -7.69 4.09 -14.13
C ALA A 164 -8.94 4.97 -14.36
N ASN A 165 -8.85 5.96 -15.26
CA ASN A 165 -9.98 6.83 -15.61
C ASN A 165 -11.07 6.15 -16.45
N ARG A 166 -10.82 4.96 -16.98
CA ARG A 166 -11.84 4.14 -17.64
C ARG A 166 -12.83 3.52 -16.65
N ILE A 167 -12.49 3.45 -15.35
CA ILE A 167 -13.41 3.08 -14.28
C ILE A 167 -14.24 4.32 -13.89
N LYS A 168 -15.51 4.35 -14.29
CA LYS A 168 -16.46 5.40 -13.91
C LYS A 168 -16.97 5.17 -12.48
N ASN A 169 -16.87 6.20 -11.65
CA ASN A 169 -17.46 6.24 -10.31
C ASN A 169 -19.00 6.30 -10.39
#